data_AF-A0A7K3DLA8-F1
#
_entry.id   AF-A0A7K3DLA8-F1
#
_cell.length_a   1.000
_cell.length_b   1.000
_cell.length_c   1.000
_cell.angle_alpha   90.00
_cell.angle_beta   90.00
_cell.angle_gamma   90.00
#
_symmetry.space_group_name_H-M   'P 1'
#
loop_
_entity.id
_entity.type
_entity.pdbx_description
1 polymer ?
#
loop_
_entity_poly.entity_id
_entity_poly.type
_entity_poly.pdbx_seq_one_letter_code
_entity_poly.pdbx_strand_id
1 'polypeptide(L)'
;MTQTPTRAQFTVPAKHPMVEVLGSGDVLLRAIEKAFPEADIHVRGNEISATGEPADVALIQRLFDEMMLVLRTGAGMTEDAVERSIAMLKGE
;
A
#
# COMPACT_ATOMS: atom_id res chain seq x y z
N MET A 1 -13.30 20.51 16.30
CA MET A 1 -12.41 19.49 16.88
C MET A 1 -11.54 19.02 15.74
N THR A 2 -10.26 19.39 15.69
CA THR A 2 -9.33 18.88 14.66
C THR A 2 -8.99 17.45 15.04
N GLN A 3 -9.59 16.47 14.37
CA GLN A 3 -9.22 15.07 14.53
C GLN A 3 -7.78 14.92 14.00
N THR A 4 -6.86 14.44 14.83
CA THR A 4 -5.50 14.13 14.39
C THR A 4 -5.60 13.05 13.32
N PRO A 5 -5.02 13.23 12.12
CA PRO A 5 -5.09 12.21 11.07
C PRO A 5 -4.47 10.91 11.57
N THR A 6 -5.11 9.78 11.26
CA THR A 6 -4.59 8.46 11.64
C THR A 6 -3.34 8.18 10.82
N ARG A 7 -2.32 7.57 11.42
CA ARG A 7 -1.06 7.20 10.74
C ARG A 7 -0.78 5.72 10.89
N ALA A 8 -0.46 5.05 9.79
CA ALA A 8 0.14 3.73 9.77
C ALA A 8 1.57 3.79 9.23
N GLN A 9 2.41 2.86 9.66
CA GLN A 9 3.77 2.70 9.18
C GLN A 9 4.04 1.22 8.94
N PHE A 10 4.63 0.92 7.79
CA PHE A 10 4.95 -0.42 7.35
C PHE A 10 6.40 -0.46 6.87
N THR A 11 7.14 -1.48 7.28
CA THR A 11 8.53 -1.69 6.89
C THR A 11 8.62 -2.86 5.92
N VAL A 12 9.08 -2.60 4.70
CA VAL A 12 9.35 -3.63 3.70
C VAL A 12 10.56 -4.46 4.16
N PRO A 13 10.43 -5.80 4.25
CA PRO A 13 11.55 -6.67 4.59
C PRO A 13 12.67 -6.58 3.54
N ALA A 14 13.93 -6.54 3.97
CA ALA A 14 15.09 -6.33 3.09
C ALA A 14 15.27 -7.35 1.94
N LYS A 15 14.61 -8.52 2.03
CA LYS A 15 14.59 -9.53 0.96
C LYS A 15 13.73 -9.13 -0.24
N HIS A 16 12.82 -8.17 -0.07
CA HIS A 16 11.97 -7.63 -1.13
C HIS A 16 12.54 -6.28 -1.57
N PRO A 17 13.10 -6.17 -2.78
CA PRO A 17 13.54 -4.89 -3.30
C PRO A 17 12.33 -3.96 -3.49
N MET A 18 12.50 -2.67 -3.20
CA MET A 18 11.39 -1.70 -3.27
C MET A 18 10.73 -1.63 -4.64
N VAL A 19 11.45 -1.90 -5.73
CA VAL A 19 10.89 -1.95 -7.09
C VAL A 19 9.84 -3.05 -7.25
N GLU A 20 9.91 -4.15 -6.51
CA GLU A 20 8.86 -5.19 -6.51
C GLU A 20 7.61 -4.75 -5.76
N VAL A 21 7.75 -3.85 -4.79
CA VAL A 21 6.65 -3.35 -3.95
C VAL A 21 5.96 -2.15 -4.59
N LEU A 22 6.74 -1.19 -5.10
CA LEU A 22 6.25 0.06 -5.68
C LEU A 22 6.00 -0.06 -7.19
N GLY A 23 6.59 -1.07 -7.84
CA GLY A 23 6.58 -1.24 -9.28
C GLY A 23 7.63 -0.39 -10.01
N SER A 24 7.92 -0.76 -11.26
CA SER A 24 8.80 0.01 -12.15
C SER A 24 8.25 1.43 -12.39
N GLY A 25 8.99 2.45 -11.97
CA GLY A 25 8.51 3.85 -12.08
C GLY A 25 7.34 4.16 -11.15
N ASP A 26 7.25 3.44 -10.02
CA ASP A 26 6.25 3.62 -8.96
C ASP A 26 4.81 3.37 -9.41
N VAL A 27 4.66 2.56 -10.46
CA VAL A 27 3.39 2.24 -11.09
C VAL A 27 2.37 1.62 -10.12
N LEU A 28 2.80 0.73 -9.21
CA LEU A 28 1.91 0.15 -8.20
C LEU A 28 1.56 1.17 -7.12
N LEU A 29 2.54 1.97 -6.67
CA LEU A 29 2.28 3.06 -5.71
C LEU A 29 1.22 4.03 -6.25
N ARG A 30 1.34 4.44 -7.51
CA ARG A 30 0.36 5.33 -8.17
C ARG A 30 -1.03 4.72 -8.25
N ALA A 31 -1.13 3.41 -8.48
CA ALA A 31 -2.42 2.71 -8.47
C ALA A 31 -3.07 2.77 -7.08
N ILE A 32 -2.27 2.61 -6.01
CA ILE A 32 -2.74 2.74 -4.62
C ILE A 32 -3.18 4.17 -4.33
N GLU A 33 -2.34 5.18 -4.63
CA GLU A 33 -2.66 6.60 -4.42
C GLU A 33 -3.95 7.02 -5.16
N LYS A 34 -4.13 6.54 -6.40
CA LYS A 34 -5.36 6.79 -7.17
C LYS A 34 -6.61 6.20 -6.51
N ALA A 35 -6.47 5.08 -5.80
CA ALA A 35 -7.58 4.42 -5.12
C ALA A 35 -7.91 5.02 -3.74
N PHE A 36 -6.99 5.80 -3.17
CA PHE A 36 -7.12 6.47 -1.88
C PHE A 36 -6.67 7.95 -1.99
N PRO A 37 -7.39 8.78 -2.75
CA PRO A 37 -6.95 10.14 -3.08
C PRO A 37 -6.88 11.10 -1.87
N GLU A 38 -7.54 10.77 -0.77
CA GLU A 38 -7.51 11.56 0.48
C GLU A 38 -6.43 11.10 1.46
N ALA A 39 -5.74 9.99 1.17
CA ALA A 39 -4.63 9.50 1.97
C ALA A 39 -3.29 10.02 1.43
N ASP A 40 -2.43 10.52 2.32
CA ASP A 40 -1.05 10.86 2.02
C ASP A 40 -0.17 9.63 2.27
N ILE A 41 0.48 9.13 1.21
CA ILE A 41 1.38 7.99 1.26
C ILE A 41 2.80 8.49 1.02
N HIS A 42 3.70 8.20 1.95
CA HIS A 42 5.09 8.60 1.87
C HIS A 42 5.98 7.36 1.88
N VAL A 43 6.97 7.32 1.00
CA VAL A 43 7.96 6.25 0.94
C VAL A 43 9.36 6.81 1.21
N ARG A 44 10.07 6.23 2.17
CA ARG A 44 11.44 6.60 2.52
C ARG A 44 12.29 5.36 2.76
N GLY A 45 13.17 5.05 1.80
CA GLY A 45 13.97 3.84 1.86
C GLY A 45 13.06 2.61 1.78
N ASN A 46 13.04 1.79 2.84
CA ASN A 46 12.14 0.64 2.95
C ASN A 46 10.96 0.88 3.90
N GLU A 47 10.76 2.11 4.36
CA GLU A 47 9.62 2.50 5.19
C GLU A 47 8.55 3.15 4.31
N ILE A 48 7.31 2.70 4.48
CA ILE A 48 6.12 3.26 3.87
C ILE A 48 5.21 3.74 4.99
N SER A 49 4.72 4.97 4.91
CA SER A 49 3.75 5.51 5.85
C SER A 49 2.52 6.03 5.12
N ALA A 50 1.34 5.81 5.71
CA ALA A 50 0.07 6.34 5.22
C ALA A 50 -0.57 7.20 6.31
N THR A 51 -1.10 8.36 5.93
CA THR A 51 -1.89 9.23 6.81
C THR A 51 -3.19 9.66 6.16
N GLY A 52 -4.27 9.75 6.92
CA GLY A 52 -5.58 10.12 6.38
C GLY A 52 -6.73 9.66 7.26
N GLU A 53 -7.88 9.42 6.62
CA GLU A 53 -9.07 8.85 7.26
C GLU A 53 -8.77 7.46 7.85
N PRO A 54 -9.27 7.13 9.05
CA PRO A 54 -8.97 5.87 9.72
C PRO A 54 -9.28 4.63 8.87
N ALA A 55 -10.37 4.67 8.10
CA ALA A 55 -10.79 3.57 7.23
C ALA A 55 -9.80 3.35 6.07
N ASP A 56 -9.40 4.43 5.40
CA ASP A 56 -8.44 4.35 4.30
C ASP A 56 -7.07 3.88 4.77
N VAL A 57 -6.58 4.42 5.89
CA VAL A 57 -5.30 4.02 6.47
C VAL A 57 -5.32 2.53 6.85
N ALA A 58 -6.43 2.04 7.40
CA ALA A 58 -6.58 0.61 7.71
C ALA A 58 -6.60 -0.27 6.45
N LEU A 59 -7.27 0.17 5.38
CA LEU A 59 -7.30 -0.56 4.11
C LEU A 59 -5.92 -0.57 3.43
N ILE A 60 -5.20 0.56 3.43
CA ILE A 60 -3.84 0.66 2.89
C ILE A 60 -2.89 -0.28 3.66
N GLN A 61 -2.98 -0.31 4.99
CA GLN A 61 -2.17 -1.23 5.80
C GLN A 61 -2.42 -2.69 5.40
N ARG A 62 -3.70 -3.11 5.31
CA ARG A 62 -4.07 -4.46 4.90
C ARG A 62 -3.60 -4.78 3.48
N LEU A 63 -3.70 -3.83 2.56
CA LEU A 63 -3.24 -4.00 1.18
C LEU A 63 -1.74 -4.31 1.13
N PHE A 64 -0.91 -3.57 1.87
CA PHE A 64 0.52 -3.86 1.92
C PHE A 64 0.81 -5.22 2.55
N ASP A 65 0.06 -5.62 3.58
CA ASP A 65 0.19 -6.95 4.18
C ASP A 65 -0.12 -8.06 3.15
N GLU A 66 -1.19 -7.92 2.37
CA GLU A 66 -1.57 -8.84 1.28
C GLU A 66 -0.52 -8.87 0.16
N MET A 67 -0.01 -7.70 -0.26
CA MET A 67 1.08 -7.61 -1.23
C MET A 67 2.31 -8.37 -0.75
N MET A 68 2.64 -8.29 0.54
CA MET A 68 3.74 -9.09 1.11
C MET A 68 3.44 -10.59 1.10
N LEU A 69 2.18 -11.02 1.23
CA LEU A 69 1.83 -12.44 1.07
C LEU A 69 2.15 -12.90 -0.35
N VAL A 70 1.75 -12.12 -1.36
CA VAL A 70 1.96 -12.43 -2.78
C VAL A 70 3.46 -12.46 -3.10
N LEU A 71 4.21 -11.42 -2.75
CA LEU A 71 5.64 -11.32 -3.06
C LEU A 71 6.46 -12.45 -2.40
N ARG A 72 6.01 -12.99 -1.26
CA ARG A 72 6.67 -14.16 -0.64
C ARG A 72 6.60 -15.42 -1.48
N THR A 73 5.65 -15.53 -2.40
CA THR A 73 5.55 -16.67 -3.32
C THR A 73 6.55 -16.60 -4.48
N GLY A 74 7.25 -15.46 -4.64
CA GLY A 74 8.08 -15.18 -5.81
C GLY A 74 7.27 -14.75 -7.04
N ALA A 75 5.94 -14.66 -6.94
CA ALA A 75 5.11 -14.04 -7.95
C ALA A 75 5.35 -12.52 -7.95
N GLY A 76 5.52 -11.94 -9.13
CA GLY A 76 5.56 -10.49 -9.29
C GLY A 76 4.20 -9.87 -9.02
N MET A 77 4.20 -8.64 -8.53
CA MET A 77 2.99 -7.84 -8.35
C MET A 77 2.65 -7.06 -9.62
N THR A 78 1.37 -6.95 -9.96
CA THR A 78 0.86 -6.19 -11.12
C THR A 78 -0.16 -5.14 -10.68
N GLU A 79 -0.39 -4.12 -11.51
CA GLU A 79 -1.42 -3.10 -11.25
C GLU A 79 -2.81 -3.72 -11.09
N ASP A 80 -3.20 -4.61 -12.01
CA ASP A 80 -4.48 -5.33 -11.96
C ASP A 80 -4.64 -6.14 -10.66
N ALA A 81 -3.56 -6.77 -10.16
CA ALA A 81 -3.60 -7.47 -8.89
C ALA A 81 -3.83 -6.50 -7.72
N VAL A 82 -3.15 -5.35 -7.71
CA VAL A 82 -3.34 -4.31 -6.68
C VAL A 82 -4.78 -3.77 -6.71
N GLU A 83 -5.28 -3.42 -7.88
CA GLU A 83 -6.63 -2.89 -8.06
C GLU A 83 -7.70 -3.90 -7.60
N ARG A 84 -7.52 -5.18 -7.92
CA ARG A 84 -8.41 -6.25 -7.46
C ARG A 84 -8.35 -6.45 -5.95
N SER A 85 -7.17 -6.47 -5.35
CA SER A 85 -7.02 -6.56 -3.89
C SER A 85 -7.73 -5.40 -3.19
N ILE A 86 -7.61 -4.18 -3.71
CA ILE A 86 -8.32 -3.02 -3.16
C ILE A 86 -9.83 -3.18 -3.29
N ALA A 87 -10.33 -3.61 -4.45
CA ALA A 87 -11.75 -3.83 -4.67
C ALA A 87 -12.34 -4.89 -3.73
N MET A 88 -11.58 -5.98 -3.48
CA MET A 88 -11.95 -7.01 -2.52
C MET A 88 -11.99 -6.45 -1.09
N LEU A 89 -10.92 -5.77 -0.64
CA LEU A 89 -10.82 -5.20 0.70
C LEU A 89 -11.89 -4.15 1.01
N LYS A 90 -12.35 -3.39 0.01
CA LYS A 90 -13.44 -2.41 0.14
C LYS A 90 -14.83 -3.06 0.19
N GLY A 91 -14.97 -4.30 -0.25
CA GLY A 91 -16.22 -5.06 -0.28
C GLY A 91 -16.46 -5.96 0.94
N GLU A 92 -15.48 -6.08 1.83
CA GLU A 92 -15.53 -6.81 3.11
C GLU A 92 -16.13 -5.96 4.24
#